data_AF-A0A842VYY3-F1
#
_entry.id   AF-A0A842VYY3-F1
#
_cell.length_a   1.000
_cell.length_b   1.000
_cell.length_c   1.000
_cell.angle_alpha   90.00
_cell.angle_beta   90.00
_cell.angle_gamma   90.00
#
_symmetry.space_group_name_H-M   'P 1'
#
loop_
_entity.id
_entity.type
_entity.pdbx_description
1 polymer ?
#
loop_
_entity_poly.entity_id
_entity_poly.type
_entity_poly.pdbx_seq_one_letter_code
_entity_poly.pdbx_strand_id
1 'polypeptide(L)'
;MTEKKLSAFFTIYRKAGMELTLNILAACENNTCTESDFFDALKSNGSYPNEFYRTKLALLDYHLITYALNEEYEKVIRLTEAGEQVLNLVNEINGILKKHAEKES
;
A
#
# COMPACT_ATOMS: atom_id res chain seq x y z
N MET A 1 -24.23 3.09 -8.30
CA MET A 1 -23.43 3.16 -7.06
C MET A 1 -22.01 2.62 -7.23
N THR A 2 -21.77 1.78 -8.25
CA THR A 2 -20.48 1.12 -8.58
C THR A 2 -19.44 2.07 -9.20
N GLU A 3 -19.85 3.01 -10.06
CA GLU A 3 -18.92 3.96 -10.71
C GLU A 3 -18.14 4.85 -9.74
N LYS A 4 -18.79 5.32 -8.66
CA LYS A 4 -18.12 6.14 -7.63
C LYS A 4 -17.01 5.37 -6.90
N LYS A 5 -17.22 4.08 -6.64
CA LYS A 5 -16.23 3.22 -5.95
C LYS A 5 -15.01 2.97 -6.84
N LEU A 6 -15.24 2.72 -8.13
CA LEU A 6 -14.16 2.48 -9.09
C LEU A 6 -13.30 3.74 -9.31
N SER A 7 -13.94 4.91 -9.40
CA SER A 7 -13.24 6.19 -9.48
C SER A 7 -12.36 6.47 -8.26
N ALA A 8 -12.84 6.14 -7.06
CA ALA A 8 -12.09 6.30 -5.82
C ALA A 8 -10.85 5.39 -5.79
N PHE A 9 -11.00 4.11 -6.14
CA PHE A 9 -9.88 3.17 -6.28
C PHE A 9 -8.81 3.72 -7.23
N PHE A 10 -9.20 4.09 -8.46
CA PHE A 10 -8.23 4.60 -9.45
C PHE A 10 -7.59 5.94 -9.04
N THR A 11 -8.25 6.73 -8.20
CA THR A 11 -7.67 7.97 -7.67
C THR A 11 -6.50 7.66 -6.71
N ILE A 12 -6.61 6.60 -5.93
CA ILE A 12 -5.57 6.18 -4.98
C ILE A 12 -4.49 5.37 -5.68
N TYR A 13 -4.89 4.40 -6.51
CA TYR A 13 -3.99 3.50 -7.23
C TYR A 13 -2.97 4.24 -8.10
N ARG A 14 -3.35 5.36 -8.71
CA ARG A 14 -2.43 6.19 -9.52
C ARG A 14 -1.42 7.01 -8.70
N LYS A 15 -1.57 7.07 -7.37
CA LYS A 15 -0.63 7.83 -6.53
C LYS A 15 0.67 7.05 -6.38
N ALA A 16 1.78 7.69 -6.75
CA ALA A 16 3.12 7.20 -6.45
C ALA A 16 3.25 6.86 -4.95
N GLY A 17 3.91 5.74 -4.65
CA GLY A 17 4.09 5.22 -3.30
C GLY A 17 2.92 4.41 -2.74
N MET A 18 1.73 4.39 -3.36
CA MET A 18 0.58 3.61 -2.86
C MET A 18 0.89 2.11 -2.84
N GLU A 19 1.14 1.52 -4.00
CA GLU A 19 1.40 0.08 -4.14
C GLU A 19 2.65 -0.34 -3.35
N LEU A 20 3.72 0.47 -3.41
CA LEU A 20 4.93 0.23 -2.64
C LEU A 20 4.67 0.22 -1.12
N THR A 21 3.88 1.17 -0.62
CA THR A 21 3.52 1.22 0.81
C THR A 21 2.78 -0.05 1.22
N LEU A 22 1.77 -0.47 0.45
CA LEU A 22 0.99 -1.66 0.77
C LEU A 22 1.87 -2.93 0.72
N ASN A 23 2.75 -3.04 -0.28
CA ASN A 23 3.68 -4.16 -0.41
C ASN A 23 4.68 -4.24 0.76
N ILE A 24 5.26 -3.11 1.18
CA ILE A 24 6.18 -3.08 2.33
C ILE A 24 5.45 -3.52 3.60
N LEU A 25 4.25 -2.99 3.86
CA LEU A 25 3.50 -3.34 5.05
C LEU A 25 3.06 -4.81 5.03
N ALA A 26 2.67 -5.36 3.87
CA ALA A 26 2.31 -6.77 3.71
C ALA A 26 3.52 -7.73 3.90
N ALA A 27 4.74 -7.23 3.73
CA ALA A 27 5.96 -8.00 3.97
C ALA A 27 6.40 -8.00 5.44
N CYS A 28 5.86 -7.10 6.27
CA CYS A 28 6.15 -7.07 7.70
C CYS A 28 5.36 -8.12 8.48
N GLU A 29 5.90 -8.53 9.62
CA GLU A 29 5.22 -9.47 10.51
C GLU A 29 3.86 -8.90 10.96
N ASN A 30 2.81 -9.73 10.89
CA ASN A 30 1.43 -9.33 11.22
C ASN A 30 0.96 -8.06 10.48
N ASN A 31 1.48 -7.86 9.27
CA ASN A 31 1.27 -6.67 8.44
C ASN A 31 1.54 -5.34 9.16
N THR A 32 2.48 -5.34 10.11
CA THR A 32 2.76 -4.21 11.00
C THR A 32 4.26 -3.96 11.05
N CYS A 33 4.69 -2.73 10.76
CA CYS A 33 6.09 -2.32 10.87
C CYS A 33 6.22 -1.18 11.88
N THR A 34 7.36 -1.07 12.56
CA THR A 34 7.73 0.19 13.22
C THR A 34 7.89 1.28 12.15
N GLU A 35 7.74 2.55 12.55
CA GLU A 35 7.95 3.67 11.63
C GLU A 35 9.39 3.67 11.07
N SER A 36 10.39 3.27 11.87
CA SER A 36 11.77 3.17 11.44
C SER A 36 11.96 2.11 10.35
N ASP A 37 11.50 0.88 10.61
CA ASP A 37 11.65 -0.25 9.68
C ASP A 37 10.93 0.02 8.36
N PHE A 38 9.75 0.62 8.42
CA PHE A 38 9.00 1.02 7.24
C PHE A 38 9.78 2.00 6.36
N PHE A 39 10.40 3.03 6.95
CA PHE A 39 11.17 4.01 6.18
C PHE A 39 12.49 3.46 5.65
N ASP A 40 13.11 2.51 6.35
CA ASP A 40 14.31 1.83 5.85
C ASP A 40 13.99 0.84 4.72
N ALA A 41 12.84 0.16 4.79
CA ALA A 41 12.31 -0.63 3.68
C ALA A 41 11.97 0.23 2.46
N LEU A 42 11.37 1.41 2.64
CA LEU A 42 11.09 2.37 1.56
C LEU A 42 12.37 2.79 0.83
N LYS A 43 13.41 3.17 1.59
CA LYS A 43 14.72 3.55 1.01
C LYS A 43 15.36 2.39 0.26
N SER A 44 15.29 1.18 0.82
CA SER A 44 15.84 -0.04 0.20
C SER A 44 15.17 -0.38 -1.13
N ASN A 45 13.90 0.00 -1.30
CA ASN A 45 13.16 -0.13 -2.55
C ASN A 45 13.33 1.08 -3.50
N GLY A 46 14.31 1.96 -3.25
CA GLY A 46 14.61 3.12 -4.10
C GLY A 46 13.62 4.28 -3.97
N SER A 47 12.77 4.29 -2.96
CA SER A 47 11.83 5.36 -2.67
C SER A 47 12.35 6.30 -1.59
N TYR A 48 11.68 7.44 -1.41
CA TYR A 48 12.01 8.44 -0.40
C TYR A 48 10.82 8.67 0.52
N PRO A 49 11.03 9.09 1.79
CA PRO A 49 9.94 9.37 2.72
C PRO A 49 8.86 10.32 2.17
N ASN A 50 9.26 11.29 1.33
CA ASN A 50 8.34 12.21 0.68
C ASN A 50 7.31 11.52 -0.24
N GLU A 51 7.64 10.39 -0.85
CA GLU A 51 6.71 9.64 -1.68
C GLU A 51 5.59 9.05 -0.83
N PHE A 52 5.93 8.46 0.33
CA PHE A 52 4.96 8.02 1.32
C PHE A 52 4.09 9.19 1.81
N TYR A 53 4.68 10.32 2.19
CA TYR A 53 3.90 11.46 2.71
C TYR A 53 2.88 12.03 1.72
N ARG A 54 3.12 11.91 0.40
CA ARG A 54 2.16 12.32 -0.65
C ARG A 54 0.93 11.42 -0.72
N THR A 55 1.06 10.15 -0.34
CA THR A 55 -0.04 9.18 -0.38
C THR A 55 -0.63 8.89 1.01
N LYS A 56 0.11 9.16 2.09
CA LYS A 56 -0.26 8.89 3.49
C LYS A 56 -1.69 9.29 3.82
N LEU A 57 -2.08 10.54 3.54
CA LEU A 57 -3.43 11.02 3.86
C LEU A 57 -4.51 10.20 3.15
N ALA A 58 -4.32 9.88 1.88
CA ALA A 58 -5.26 9.04 1.15
C ALA A 58 -5.32 7.63 1.74
N LEU A 59 -4.17 7.01 2.04
CA LEU A 59 -4.16 5.68 2.65
C LEU A 59 -4.89 5.63 4.00
N LEU A 60 -4.81 6.72 4.78
CA LEU A 60 -5.54 6.85 6.06
C LEU A 60 -7.04 7.12 5.84
N ASP A 61 -7.40 8.06 4.95
CA ASP A 61 -8.78 8.43 4.66
C ASP A 61 -9.59 7.22 4.15
N TYR A 62 -8.95 6.37 3.34
CA TYR A 62 -9.53 5.15 2.81
C TYR A 62 -9.33 3.93 3.72
N HIS A 63 -8.79 4.13 4.93
CA HIS A 63 -8.60 3.09 5.94
C HIS A 63 -7.79 1.89 5.43
N LEU A 64 -6.83 2.13 4.53
CA LEU A 64 -5.94 1.10 4.00
C LEU A 64 -4.76 0.83 4.93
N ILE A 65 -4.38 1.85 5.71
CA ILE A 65 -3.36 1.75 6.76
C ILE A 65 -3.88 2.39 8.05
N THR A 66 -3.29 2.03 9.18
CA THR A 66 -3.53 2.65 10.48
C THR A 66 -2.23 2.87 11.24
N TYR A 67 -2.23 3.81 12.19
CA TYR A 67 -1.16 3.98 13.16
C TYR A 67 -1.61 3.47 14.53
N ALA A 68 -0.70 2.83 15.25
CA ALA A 68 -0.90 2.42 16.64
C ALA A 68 0.41 2.53 17.43
N LEU A 69 0.35 2.24 18.73
CA LEU A 69 1.52 1.96 19.54
C LEU A 69 1.64 0.45 19.75
N ASN A 70 2.86 -0.10 19.67
CA ASN A 70 3.14 -1.48 20.07
C ASN A 70 3.29 -1.60 21.60
N GLU A 71 3.63 -2.81 22.08
CA GLU A 71 3.84 -3.10 23.50
C GLU A 71 5.03 -2.31 24.10
N GLU A 72 5.95 -1.85 23.26
CA GLU A 72 7.12 -1.06 23.62
C GLU A 72 6.87 0.46 23.52
N TYR A 73 5.61 0.87 23.30
CA TYR A 73 5.20 2.27 23.09
C TYR A 73 5.83 2.94 21.85
N GLU A 74 6.26 2.15 20.87
CA GLU A 74 6.74 2.66 19.59
C GLU A 74 5.60 2.84 18.60
N LYS A 75 5.73 3.85 17.75
CA LYS A 75 4.77 4.07 16.66
C LYS A 75 4.93 3.00 15.59
N VAL A 76 3.83 2.32 15.31
CA VAL A 76 3.74 1.32 14.24
C VAL A 76 2.75 1.74 13.17
N ILE A 77 3.02 1.30 11.94
CA ILE A 77 2.15 1.41 10.77
C ILE A 77 1.65 0.02 10.45
N ARG A 78 0.34 -0.13 10.35
CA ARG A 78 -0.33 -1.41 10.07
C ARG A 78 -1.13 -1.36 8.79
N LEU A 79 -0.99 -2.38 7.95
CA LEU A 79 -1.91 -2.66 6.85
C LEU A 79 -3.23 -3.19 7.42
N THR A 80 -4.34 -2.58 7.04
CA THR A 80 -5.66 -3.08 7.43
C THR A 80 -6.11 -4.22 6.53
N GLU A 81 -7.17 -4.92 6.92
CA GLU A 81 -7.85 -5.89 6.05
C GLU A 81 -8.30 -5.24 4.73
N ALA A 82 -8.79 -4.00 4.78
CA ALA A 82 -9.17 -3.25 3.57
C ALA A 82 -7.95 -2.94 2.69
N GLY A 83 -6.80 -2.61 3.29
CA GLY A 83 -5.54 -2.43 2.58
C GLY A 83 -5.07 -3.71 1.87
N GLU A 84 -5.16 -4.85 2.56
CA GLU A 84 -4.83 -6.17 2.01
C GLU A 84 -5.75 -6.56 0.85
N GLN A 85 -7.06 -6.35 0.98
CA GLN A 85 -8.01 -6.58 -0.12
C GLN A 85 -7.69 -5.72 -1.34
N VAL A 86 -7.33 -4.45 -1.14
CA VAL A 86 -6.93 -3.55 -2.23
C VAL A 86 -5.63 -4.02 -2.87
N LEU A 87 -4.65 -4.46 -2.08
CA LEU A 87 -3.39 -5.00 -2.60
C LEU A 87 -3.61 -6.27 -3.43
N ASN A 88 -4.47 -7.17 -2.98
CA ASN A 88 -4.84 -8.38 -3.72
C ASN A 88 -5.48 -8.04 -5.07
N LEU A 89 -6.39 -7.06 -5.10
CA LEU A 89 -6.99 -6.58 -6.35
C LEU A 89 -5.94 -6.02 -7.32
N VAL A 90 -4.97 -5.26 -6.82
CA VAL A 90 -3.84 -4.74 -7.62
C VAL A 90 -3.03 -5.89 -8.22
N ASN A 91 -2.70 -6.90 -7.41
CA ASN A 91 -1.97 -8.08 -7.86
C ASN A 91 -2.73 -8.89 -8.92
N GLU A 92 -4.05 -9.04 -8.77
CA GLU A 92 -4.91 -9.67 -9.78
C GLU A 92 -4.88 -8.92 -11.11
N ILE A 93 -5.03 -7.59 -11.08
CA ILE A 93 -4.96 -6.73 -12.28
C ILE A 93 -3.60 -6.88 -12.96
N ASN A 94 -2.50 -6.78 -12.20
CA ASN A 94 -1.15 -6.96 -12.73
C ASN A 94 -0.94 -8.34 -13.35
N GLY A 95 -1.51 -9.39 -12.76
CA GLY A 95 -1.49 -10.75 -13.30
C GLY A 95 -2.24 -10.89 -14.64
N ILE A 96 -3.38 -10.21 -14.78
CA ILE A 96 -4.13 -10.17 -16.05
C ILE A 96 -3.30 -9.45 -17.13
N LEU A 97 -2.73 -8.29 -16.80
CA LEU A 97 -1.92 -7.49 -17.73
C LEU A 97 -0.69 -8.28 -18.22
N LYS A 98 0.01 -8.96 -17.31
CA LYS A 98 1.17 -9.79 -17.65
C LYS A 98 0.81 -10.92 -18.62
N LYS A 99 -0.26 -11.67 -18.34
CA LYS A 99 -0.75 -12.75 -19.23
C LYS A 99 -1.15 -12.25 -20.61
N HIS A 100 -1.62 -11.01 -20.71
CA HIS A 100 -1.98 -10.43 -21.99
C HIS A 100 -0.75 -10.03 -22.81
N ALA A 101 0.22 -9.36 -22.18
CA ALA A 101 1.49 -8.97 -22.82
C ALA A 101 2.27 -10.20 -23.35
N GLU A 102 2.23 -11.32 -22.62
CA GLU A 102 2.85 -12.59 -23.03
C GLU A 102 2.15 -13.26 -24.23
N LYS A 103 0.88 -12.92 -24.51
CA LYS A 103 0.14 -13.45 -25.67
C LYS A 103 0.33 -12.64 -26.96
N GLU A 104 0.79 -11.40 -26.82
CA GLU A 104 1.06 -10.49 -27.95
C GLU A 104 2.55 -10.49 -28.37
N SER A 105 3.40 -11.19 -27.61
CA SER A 105 4.83 -11.42 -27.90
C SER A 105 5.04 -12.77 -28.59
#